data_AF-A0A851WE83-F1
#
_entry.id   AF-A0A851WE83-F1
#
_cell.length_a   1.000
_cell.length_b   1.000
_cell.length_c   1.000
_cell.angle_alpha   90.00
_cell.angle_beta   90.00
_cell.angle_gamma   90.00
#
_symmetry.space_group_name_H-M   'P 1'
#
loop_
_entity.id
_entity.type
_entity.pdbx_description
1 polymer ?
#
loop_
_entity_poly.entity_id
_entity_poly.type
_entity_poly.pdbx_seq_one_letter_code
_entity_poly.pdbx_strand_id
1 'polypeptide(L)'
;LGTQPEVCDFLGRCLCRSGVAGLQCDSCQSGHHSFPACQVVMGNTCGPGGRCLCRSNYAGLRCNQCAPGYYSYPNCLHESLVAFYNNGALPCDCHSAGATSPTCSPLGGQCVCRPNVIGRRCSRCQTGYYGFPF
;
A
#
# COMPACT_ATOMS: atom_id res chain seq x y z
N LEU A 1 -24.32 -2.38 -5.03
CA LEU A 1 -23.21 -1.89 -5.88
C LEU A 1 -22.39 -3.10 -6.27
N GLY A 2 -22.26 -3.37 -7.58
CA GLY A 2 -21.59 -4.56 -8.11
C GLY A 2 -22.53 -5.48 -8.89
N THR A 3 -23.83 -5.44 -8.61
CA THR A 3 -24.88 -6.13 -9.37
C THR A 3 -25.43 -5.23 -10.48
N GLN A 4 -25.93 -5.82 -11.57
CA GLN A 4 -26.78 -5.08 -12.50
C GLN A 4 -28.10 -4.67 -11.81
N PRO A 5 -28.82 -3.65 -12.31
CA PRO A 5 -30.19 -3.42 -11.88
C PRO A 5 -31.00 -4.67 -12.23
N GLU A 6 -31.53 -5.32 -11.19
CA GLU A 6 -32.37 -6.54 -11.20
C GLU A 6 -31.68 -7.90 -10.93
N VAL A 7 -31.89 -8.31 -9.66
CA VAL A 7 -32.18 -9.67 -9.17
C VAL A 7 -31.00 -10.60 -8.90
N CYS A 8 -30.82 -10.87 -7.60
CA CYS A 8 -30.24 -12.12 -7.12
C CYS A 8 -31.34 -13.18 -7.09
N ASP A 9 -31.04 -14.40 -7.52
CA ASP A 9 -31.99 -15.51 -7.41
C ASP A 9 -32.25 -15.89 -5.94
N PHE A 10 -33.24 -16.75 -5.69
CA PHE A 10 -33.59 -17.22 -4.34
C PHE A 10 -32.47 -18.03 -3.66
N LEU A 11 -31.43 -18.43 -4.42
CA LEU A 11 -30.24 -19.12 -3.91
C LEU A 11 -29.13 -18.13 -3.52
N GLY A 12 -29.37 -16.82 -3.65
CA GLY A 12 -28.42 -15.77 -3.28
C GLY A 12 -27.33 -15.54 -4.34
N ARG A 13 -27.53 -16.00 -5.58
CA ARG A 13 -26.62 -15.74 -6.70
C ARG A 13 -27.10 -14.54 -7.50
N CYS A 14 -26.26 -13.52 -7.53
CA CYS A 14 -26.54 -12.23 -8.15
C CYS A 14 -25.93 -12.13 -9.56
N LEU A 15 -26.62 -11.40 -10.44
CA LEU A 15 -26.07 -11.00 -11.73
C LEU A 15 -25.12 -9.81 -11.53
N CYS A 16 -23.83 -10.04 -11.76
CA CYS A 16 -22.80 -9.02 -11.57
C CYS A 16 -22.68 -8.08 -12.76
N ARG A 17 -22.39 -6.81 -12.49
CA ARG A 17 -21.98 -5.83 -13.50
C ARG A 17 -20.65 -6.26 -14.12
N SER A 18 -20.36 -5.78 -15.33
CA SER A 18 -19.08 -6.01 -16.00
C SER A 18 -17.89 -5.67 -15.10
N GLY A 19 -16.93 -6.62 -15.01
CA GLY A 19 -15.72 -6.50 -14.20
C GLY A 19 -15.87 -6.88 -12.72
N VAL A 20 -17.07 -7.25 -12.26
CA VAL A 20 -17.35 -7.69 -10.88
C VAL A 20 -17.69 -9.19 -10.87
N ALA A 21 -17.28 -9.91 -9.82
CA ALA A 21 -17.44 -11.34 -9.64
C ALA A 21 -17.81 -11.69 -8.18
N GLY A 22 -18.12 -12.97 -7.96
CA GLY A 22 -18.60 -13.49 -6.67
C GLY A 22 -20.10 -13.76 -6.71
N LEU A 23 -20.59 -14.68 -5.87
CA LEU A 23 -22.02 -15.02 -5.81
C LEU A 23 -22.88 -13.81 -5.43
N GLN A 24 -22.31 -12.91 -4.62
CA GLN A 24 -22.94 -11.67 -4.19
C GLN A 24 -22.39 -10.43 -4.89
N CYS A 25 -21.56 -10.61 -5.93
CA CYS A 25 -20.91 -9.53 -6.67
C CYS A 25 -20.11 -8.56 -5.78
N ASP A 26 -19.32 -9.13 -4.86
CA ASP A 26 -18.56 -8.49 -3.79
C ASP A 26 -17.05 -8.43 -4.07
N SER A 27 -16.60 -8.94 -5.22
CA SER A 27 -15.19 -8.95 -5.62
C SER A 27 -15.02 -8.51 -7.07
N CYS A 28 -13.81 -8.14 -7.49
CA CYS A 28 -13.54 -7.90 -8.90
C CYS A 28 -13.28 -9.22 -9.64
N GLN A 29 -13.72 -9.29 -10.88
CA GLN A 29 -13.37 -10.39 -11.78
C GLN A 29 -11.85 -10.44 -11.98
N SER A 30 -11.30 -11.62 -12.25
CA SER A 30 -9.89 -11.78 -12.60
C SER A 30 -9.49 -10.78 -13.70
N GLY A 31 -8.41 -10.02 -13.47
CA GLY A 31 -7.97 -8.95 -14.39
C GLY A 31 -8.59 -7.59 -14.13
N HIS A 32 -9.38 -7.43 -13.06
CA HIS A 32 -9.90 -6.14 -12.60
C HIS A 32 -9.51 -5.88 -11.13
N HIS A 33 -9.38 -4.61 -10.75
CA HIS A 33 -9.01 -4.17 -9.39
C HIS A 33 -9.87 -2.99 -8.93
N SER A 34 -9.81 -2.64 -7.64
CA SER A 34 -10.48 -1.47 -7.04
C SER A 34 -12.02 -1.57 -6.93
N PHE A 35 -12.53 -2.60 -6.23
CA PHE A 35 -13.95 -2.70 -5.89
C PHE A 35 -14.42 -1.48 -5.05
N PRO A 36 -15.64 -0.93 -5.28
CA PRO A 36 -16.71 -1.37 -6.18
C PRO A 36 -16.57 -0.89 -7.63
N ALA A 37 -15.57 -0.07 -7.92
CA ALA A 37 -15.30 0.48 -9.25
C ALA A 37 -14.26 -0.38 -9.98
N CYS A 38 -14.58 -1.66 -10.22
CA CYS A 38 -13.64 -2.60 -10.82
C CYS A 38 -13.09 -2.09 -12.16
N GLN A 39 -11.83 -1.68 -12.15
CA GLN A 39 -11.08 -1.14 -13.28
C GLN A 39 -10.23 -2.25 -13.88
N VAL A 40 -10.22 -2.32 -15.21
CA VAL A 40 -9.36 -3.23 -15.97
C VAL A 40 -7.92 -3.00 -15.56
N VAL A 41 -7.23 -4.05 -15.13
CA VAL A 41 -5.78 -4.04 -15.02
C VAL A 41 -5.27 -4.06 -16.46
N MET A 42 -4.82 -2.91 -16.97
CA MET A 42 -4.31 -2.78 -18.34
C MET A 42 -3.16 -3.77 -18.56
N GLY A 43 -3.47 -4.87 -19.26
CA GLY A 43 -2.64 -6.06 -19.42
C GLY A 43 -3.45 -7.24 -19.97
N ASN A 44 -4.26 -6.99 -21.00
CA ASN A 44 -5.34 -7.89 -21.43
C ASN A 44 -4.85 -9.14 -22.17
N THR A 45 -3.54 -9.33 -22.34
CA THR A 45 -2.94 -10.48 -22.99
C THR A 45 -2.30 -11.40 -21.95
N CYS A 46 -3.14 -12.14 -21.23
CA CYS A 46 -2.68 -13.28 -20.46
C CYS A 46 -2.51 -14.46 -21.43
N GLY A 47 -1.28 -14.98 -21.54
CA GLY A 47 -1.01 -16.14 -22.39
C GLY A 47 -1.63 -17.43 -21.85
N PRO A 48 -1.72 -18.49 -22.66
CA PRO A 48 -2.06 -19.83 -22.17
C PRO A 48 -1.04 -20.22 -21.10
N GLY A 49 -1.52 -20.43 -19.87
CA GLY A 49 -0.67 -20.61 -18.67
C GLY A 49 -0.86 -19.55 -17.58
N GLY A 50 -1.73 -18.55 -17.79
CA GLY A 50 -2.13 -17.61 -16.74
C GLY A 50 -1.09 -16.54 -16.40
N ARG A 51 -0.06 -16.38 -17.24
CA ARG A 51 0.95 -15.32 -17.15
C ARG A 51 0.46 -14.10 -17.95
N CYS A 52 0.25 -12.98 -17.25
CA CYS A 52 -0.21 -11.72 -17.80
C CYS A 52 0.95 -10.74 -17.99
N LEU A 53 0.86 -9.90 -19.01
CA LEU A 53 1.80 -8.80 -19.21
C LEU A 53 1.38 -7.62 -18.32
N CYS A 54 2.15 -7.35 -17.26
CA CYS A 54 1.80 -6.34 -16.27
C CYS A 54 2.23 -4.93 -16.67
N ARG A 55 1.44 -3.93 -16.22
CA ARG A 55 1.83 -2.52 -16.24
C ARG A 55 3.06 -2.33 -15.33
N SER A 56 3.89 -1.32 -15.61
CA SER A 56 5.20 -1.13 -14.99
C SER A 56 5.22 -1.11 -13.46
N ASN A 57 4.13 -0.70 -12.80
CA ASN A 57 4.01 -0.68 -11.34
C ASN A 57 3.44 -1.96 -10.71
N TYR A 58 3.10 -2.98 -11.50
CA TYR A 58 2.55 -4.25 -11.04
C TYR A 58 3.43 -5.43 -11.44
N ALA A 59 3.39 -6.49 -10.65
CA ALA A 59 4.14 -7.72 -10.84
C ALA A 59 3.31 -8.95 -10.45
N GLY A 60 3.91 -10.14 -10.62
CA GLY A 60 3.28 -11.43 -10.39
C GLY A 60 2.63 -12.00 -11.65
N LEU A 61 2.33 -13.31 -11.65
CA LEU A 61 1.76 -14.01 -12.80
C LEU A 61 0.45 -13.40 -13.29
N ARG A 62 -0.32 -12.82 -12.38
CA ARG A 62 -1.63 -12.22 -12.64
C ARG A 62 -1.69 -10.73 -12.30
N CYS A 63 -0.54 -10.06 -12.23
CA CYS A 63 -0.43 -8.63 -11.91
C CYS A 63 -1.09 -8.23 -10.57
N ASN A 64 -1.09 -9.15 -9.60
CA ASN A 64 -1.71 -9.00 -8.28
C ASN A 64 -0.70 -8.65 -7.17
N GLN A 65 0.50 -8.24 -7.56
CA GLN A 65 1.56 -7.77 -6.68
C GLN A 65 2.05 -6.43 -7.21
N CYS A 66 2.68 -5.63 -6.37
CA CYS A 66 3.37 -4.44 -6.85
C CYS A 66 4.74 -4.80 -7.41
N ALA A 67 5.17 -4.13 -8.47
CA ALA A 67 6.54 -4.24 -8.95
C ALA A 67 7.54 -3.76 -7.89
N PRO A 68 8.81 -4.22 -7.92
CA PRO A 68 9.84 -3.73 -7.02
C PRO A 68 9.90 -2.19 -7.02
N GLY A 69 9.91 -1.59 -5.83
CA GLY A 69 9.85 -0.13 -5.66
C GLY A 69 8.44 0.47 -5.63
N TYR A 70 7.40 -0.33 -5.82
CA TYR A 70 6.01 0.09 -5.66
C TYR A 70 5.36 -0.63 -4.47
N TYR A 71 4.50 0.09 -3.76
CA TYR A 71 3.87 -0.38 -2.52
C TYR A 71 2.38 -0.02 -2.50
N SER A 72 1.63 -0.55 -1.53
CA SER A 72 0.19 -0.25 -1.35
C SER A 72 -0.71 -0.76 -2.48
N TYR A 73 -0.70 -2.07 -2.74
CA TYR A 73 -1.72 -2.73 -3.57
C TYR A 73 -3.13 -2.43 -3.00
N PRO A 74 -4.14 -2.10 -3.83
CA PRO A 74 -4.19 -2.23 -5.29
C PRO A 74 -3.68 -1.02 -6.07
N ASN A 75 -3.18 0.04 -5.42
CA ASN A 75 -2.80 1.28 -6.12
C ASN A 75 -1.34 1.27 -6.61
N CYS A 76 -0.49 0.42 -6.03
CA CYS A 76 0.93 0.24 -6.38
C CYS A 76 1.61 1.58 -6.69
N LEU A 77 1.79 2.37 -5.63
CA LEU A 77 2.38 3.69 -5.62
C LEU A 77 3.89 3.59 -5.40
N HIS A 78 4.67 4.41 -6.11
CA HIS A 78 6.13 4.47 -5.96
C HIS A 78 6.53 5.13 -4.64
N GLU A 79 5.66 6.01 -4.12
CA GLU A 79 5.87 6.69 -2.85
C GLU A 79 5.01 6.07 -1.75
N SER A 80 5.55 6.02 -0.52
CA SER A 80 4.74 5.67 0.63
C SER A 80 3.55 6.62 0.75
N LEU A 81 2.37 6.14 1.15
CA LEU A 81 1.19 7.00 1.41
C LEU A 81 1.56 8.20 2.31
N VAL A 82 2.47 7.96 3.26
CA VAL A 82 3.02 8.98 4.15
C VAL A 82 3.82 10.03 3.37
N ALA A 83 4.68 9.64 2.44
CA ALA A 83 5.43 10.58 1.60
C ALA A 83 4.48 11.41 0.73
N PHE A 84 3.48 10.79 0.09
CA PHE A 84 2.48 11.53 -0.68
C PHE A 84 1.75 12.58 0.17
N TYR A 85 1.29 12.19 1.37
CA TYR A 85 0.62 13.12 2.29
C TYR A 85 1.51 14.27 2.76
N ASN A 86 2.83 14.04 2.83
CA ASN A 86 3.81 15.02 3.27
C ASN A 86 4.51 15.76 2.11
N ASN A 87 4.02 15.65 0.86
CA ASN A 87 4.66 16.20 -0.34
C ASN A 87 6.13 15.78 -0.51
N GLY A 88 6.41 14.50 -0.24
CA GLY A 88 7.71 13.87 -0.37
C GLY A 88 8.25 13.30 0.95
N ALA A 89 9.53 12.93 0.92
CA ALA A 89 10.22 12.42 2.10
C ALA A 89 10.51 13.55 3.10
N LEU A 90 10.09 13.34 4.36
CA LEU A 90 10.44 14.25 5.45
C LEU A 90 11.95 14.19 5.71
N PRO A 91 12.59 15.35 6.03
CA PRO A 91 14.00 15.37 6.41
C PRO A 91 14.25 14.53 7.67
N CYS A 92 15.45 13.96 7.78
CA CYS A 92 15.83 13.12 8.93
C CYS A 92 15.70 13.88 10.25
N ASP A 93 16.30 15.08 10.34
CA ASP A 93 16.30 15.94 11.53
C ASP A 93 16.59 15.21 12.84
N CYS A 94 17.56 14.28 12.82
CA CYS A 94 17.94 13.54 14.02
C CYS A 94 18.50 14.48 15.08
N HIS A 95 17.97 14.42 16.29
CA HIS A 95 18.38 15.27 17.39
C HIS A 95 19.83 14.98 17.79
N SER A 96 20.70 15.99 17.77
CA SER A 96 22.15 15.82 17.98
C SER A 96 22.49 15.15 19.32
N ALA A 97 21.79 15.50 20.39
CA ALA A 97 22.00 14.89 21.71
C ALA A 97 21.35 13.50 21.87
N GLY A 98 20.33 13.18 21.06
CA GLY A 98 19.50 11.98 21.25
C GLY A 98 19.75 10.87 20.24
N ALA A 99 20.32 11.19 19.09
CA ALA A 99 20.70 10.24 18.06
C ALA A 99 22.20 9.91 18.12
N THR A 100 22.56 8.78 17.51
CA THR A 100 23.96 8.35 17.35
C THR A 100 24.59 8.93 16.08
N SER A 101 23.79 9.28 15.08
CA SER A 101 24.19 9.89 13.82
C SER A 101 23.11 10.84 13.27
N PRO A 102 23.46 11.75 12.34
CA PRO A 102 22.47 12.56 11.61
C PRO A 102 21.73 11.77 10.51
N THR A 103 22.16 10.53 10.23
CA THR A 103 21.57 9.67 9.21
C THR A 103 20.34 8.94 9.74
N CYS A 104 19.34 8.74 8.89
CA CYS A 104 18.12 8.02 9.24
C CYS A 104 17.79 6.92 8.22
N SER A 105 16.91 5.99 8.60
CA SER A 105 16.43 4.93 7.71
C SER A 105 15.78 5.53 6.46
N PRO A 106 16.14 5.05 5.25
CA PRO A 106 15.50 5.50 4.01
C PRO A 106 14.00 5.15 3.98
N LEU A 107 13.60 4.11 4.71
CA LEU A 107 12.21 3.74 4.89
C LEU A 107 11.70 4.31 6.22
N GLY A 108 10.72 5.23 6.15
CA GLY A 108 10.07 5.81 7.34
C GLY A 108 10.86 6.89 8.09
N GLY A 109 12.13 7.13 7.73
CA GLY A 109 12.91 8.25 8.27
C GLY A 109 13.28 8.14 9.74
N GLN A 110 13.34 6.92 10.30
CA GLN A 110 13.68 6.68 11.71
C GLN A 110 15.19 6.86 11.96
N CYS A 111 15.54 7.73 12.90
CA CYS A 111 16.91 7.91 13.36
C CYS A 111 17.33 6.80 14.34
N VAL A 112 18.63 6.53 14.42
CA VAL A 112 19.20 5.57 15.40
C VAL A 112 19.38 6.27 16.74
N CYS A 113 18.45 6.02 17.66
CA CYS A 113 18.42 6.68 18.97
C CYS A 113 19.44 6.09 19.95
N ARG A 114 19.96 6.95 20.81
CA ARG A 114 20.73 6.56 22.00
C ARG A 114 19.81 5.83 23.00
N PRO A 115 20.38 5.06 23.93
CA PRO A 115 19.61 4.40 24.97
C PRO A 115 18.68 5.39 25.69
N ASN A 116 17.45 4.95 25.96
CA ASN A 116 16.43 5.72 26.70
C ASN A 116 15.89 6.97 25.98
N VAL A 117 16.15 7.11 24.68
CA VAL A 117 15.61 8.18 23.83
C VAL A 117 14.75 7.56 22.73
N ILE A 118 13.59 8.17 22.43
CA ILE A 118 12.61 7.67 21.47
C ILE A 118 12.13 8.74 20.49
N GLY A 119 11.31 8.29 19.52
CA GLY A 119 10.70 9.10 18.47
C GLY A 119 11.50 9.06 17.17
N ARG A 120 10.86 9.47 16.06
CA ARG A 120 11.48 9.45 14.72
C ARG A 120 12.81 10.20 14.69
N ARG A 121 12.86 11.35 15.39
CA ARG A 121 14.01 12.25 15.50
C ARG A 121 14.86 12.03 16.75
N CYS A 122 14.56 11.03 17.59
CA CYS A 122 15.23 10.82 18.88
C CYS A 122 15.23 12.07 19.78
N SER A 123 14.07 12.72 19.90
CA SER A 123 13.95 14.04 20.55
C SER A 123 13.19 14.00 21.88
N ARG A 124 12.89 12.79 22.41
CA ARG A 124 12.09 12.61 23.63
C ARG A 124 12.66 11.47 24.46
N CYS A 125 12.50 11.55 25.77
CA CYS A 125 12.78 10.41 26.65
C CYS A 125 11.85 9.25 26.34
N GLN A 126 12.39 8.03 26.44
CA GLN A 126 11.60 6.83 26.56
C GLN A 126 10.68 6.93 27.77
N THR A 127 9.49 6.33 27.69
CA THR A 127 8.56 6.26 28.82
C THR A 127 9.26 5.70 30.06
N GLY A 128 9.14 6.41 31.18
CA GLY A 128 9.82 6.05 32.44
C GLY A 128 11.20 6.70 32.63
N TYR A 129 11.73 7.40 31.62
CA TYR A 129 12.98 8.16 31.71
C TYR A 129 12.72 9.67 31.70
N TYR A 130 13.66 10.44 32.25
CA TYR A 130 13.62 11.90 32.37
C TYR A 130 15.05 12.47 32.28
N GLY A 131 15.19 13.80 32.24
CA GLY A 131 16.51 14.45 32.13
C GLY A 131 17.09 14.45 30.71
N PHE A 132 16.24 14.51 29.69
CA PHE A 132 16.69 14.79 28.33
C PHE A 132 16.21 16.18 27.91
N PRO A 133 17.05 16.99 27.22
CA PRO A 133 18.45 16.72 26.83
C PRO A 133 19.50 17.14 27.87
N PHE A 134 19.11 17.39 29.14
CA PHE A 134 19.89 18.07 30.17
C PHE A 134 20.13 17.22 31.41
#